data_AF-A0A326U1Y7-F1
#
_entry.id   AF-A0A326U1Y7-F1
#
_cell.length_a   1.000
_cell.length_b   1.000
_cell.length_c   1.000
_cell.angle_alpha   90.00
_cell.angle_beta   90.00
_cell.angle_gamma   90.00
#
_symmetry.space_group_name_H-M   'P 1'
#
loop_
_entity.id
_entity.type
_entity.pdbx_description
1 polymer ?
#
loop_
_entity_poly.entity_id
_entity_poly.type
_entity_poly.pdbx_seq_one_letter_code
_entity_poly.pdbx_strand_id
1 'polypeptide(L)'
;MTNNRGEITAIIDWDECAKEWFVYELARSVWEFCHNADDHKLDLDKANAFIWHYKLADGPVPAKELQRIVPFVRCVRLLEVLFYLDQAFKGQEGYPEYTRHNVKALVHLTELESLYGKKRKAGILGSKIRRLYFPNKLRNM
;
A
#
# COMPACT_ATOMS: atom_id res chain seq x y z
N MET A 1 17.65 7.60 3.51
CA MET A 1 18.58 7.89 4.64
C MET A 1 18.07 9.08 5.43
N THR A 2 18.33 9.14 6.73
CA THR A 2 17.95 10.28 7.59
C THR A 2 19.17 10.96 8.22
N ASN A 3 19.08 12.26 8.50
CA ASN A 3 20.07 12.94 9.34
C ASN A 3 19.78 12.72 10.85
N ASN A 4 20.61 13.29 11.71
CA ASN A 4 20.47 13.20 13.17
C ASN A 4 19.17 13.83 13.73
N ARG A 5 18.42 14.57 12.91
CA ARG A 5 17.11 15.16 13.26
C ARG A 5 15.94 14.31 12.75
N GLY A 6 16.20 13.19 12.07
CA GLY A 6 15.18 12.32 11.50
C GLY A 6 14.64 12.79 10.13
N GLU A 7 15.25 13.80 9.52
CA GLU A 7 14.82 14.32 8.21
C GLU A 7 15.37 13.43 7.10
N ILE A 8 14.56 13.14 6.08
CA ILE A 8 14.99 12.38 4.89
C ILE A 8 16.02 13.21 4.11
N THR A 9 17.21 12.67 3.89
CA THR A 9 18.31 13.34 3.18
C THR A 9 18.62 12.78 1.81
N ALA A 10 18.24 11.52 1.55
CA ALA A 10 18.51 10.85 0.28
C ALA A 10 17.53 9.71 0.04
N ILE A 11 17.21 9.52 -1.24
CA ILE A 11 16.57 8.32 -1.81
C ILE A 11 17.66 7.58 -2.58
N ILE A 12 17.90 6.33 -2.22
CA ILE A 12 18.93 5.46 -2.78
C ILE A 12 18.26 4.26 -3.46
N ASP A 13 19.06 3.37 -4.04
CA ASP A 13 18.60 2.11 -4.64
C ASP A 13 17.68 2.33 -5.87
N TRP A 14 18.29 2.87 -6.93
CA TRP A 14 17.59 3.24 -8.18
C TRP A 14 17.76 2.22 -9.30
N ASP A 15 18.41 1.09 -9.04
CA ASP A 15 18.70 0.03 -10.01
C ASP A 15 17.42 -0.64 -10.54
N GLU A 16 16.37 -0.72 -9.73
CA GLU A 16 15.05 -1.20 -10.13
C GLU A 16 14.13 -0.11 -10.74
N CYS A 17 14.62 1.13 -10.93
CA CYS A 17 13.79 2.22 -11.42
C CYS A 17 13.33 1.98 -12.87
N ALA A 18 12.02 1.85 -13.07
CA ALA A 18 11.40 1.65 -14.38
C ALA A 18 10.23 2.61 -14.61
N LYS A 19 9.74 2.67 -15.86
CA LYS A 19 8.49 3.37 -16.18
C LYS A 19 7.32 2.58 -15.62
N GLU A 20 6.61 3.16 -14.67
CA GLU A 20 5.52 2.48 -13.96
C GLU A 20 4.39 3.47 -13.64
N TRP A 21 3.19 2.96 -13.33
CA TRP A 21 2.08 3.78 -12.88
C TRP A 21 2.35 4.37 -11.49
N PHE A 22 2.18 5.69 -11.33
CA PHE A 22 2.40 6.34 -10.02
C PHE A 22 1.58 5.73 -8.88
N VAL A 23 0.34 5.30 -9.14
CA VAL A 23 -0.51 4.65 -8.13
C VAL A 23 0.03 3.28 -7.71
N TYR A 24 0.72 2.57 -8.61
CA TYR A 24 1.38 1.30 -8.33
C TYR A 24 2.57 1.51 -7.39
N GLU A 25 3.46 2.46 -7.72
CA GLU A 25 4.59 2.83 -6.86
C GLU A 25 4.17 3.38 -5.49
N LEU A 26 3.11 4.20 -5.47
CA LEU A 26 2.53 4.67 -4.21
C LEU A 26 1.97 3.51 -3.39
N ALA A 27 1.33 2.52 -4.01
CA ALA A 27 0.82 1.35 -3.31
C ALA A 27 1.93 0.46 -2.75
N ARG A 28 3.03 0.25 -3.50
CA ARG A 28 4.24 -0.41 -2.97
C ARG A 28 4.74 0.31 -1.73
N SER A 29 4.95 1.62 -1.84
CA SER A 29 5.43 2.47 -0.73
C SER A 29 4.49 2.42 0.48
N VAL A 30 3.18 2.53 0.27
CA VAL A 30 2.20 2.42 1.35
C VAL A 30 2.31 1.09 2.08
N TRP A 31 2.49 -0.02 1.37
CA TRP A 31 2.70 -1.30 2.04
C TRP A 31 4.00 -1.31 2.86
N GLU A 32 5.13 -0.98 2.24
CA GLU A 32 6.44 -1.09 2.89
C GLU A 32 6.53 -0.25 4.18
N PHE A 33 5.95 0.96 4.17
CA PHE A 33 6.00 1.85 5.33
C PHE A 33 4.83 1.72 6.32
N CYS A 34 3.70 1.16 5.88
CA CYS A 34 2.47 1.18 6.68
C CYS A 34 1.94 -0.21 7.06
N HIS A 35 2.62 -1.30 6.70
CA HIS A 35 2.25 -2.60 7.23
C HIS A 35 2.76 -2.78 8.67
N ASN A 36 2.13 -3.70 9.39
CA ASN A 36 2.64 -4.22 10.65
C ASN A 36 3.35 -5.56 10.37
N ALA A 37 4.64 -5.62 10.66
CA ALA A 37 5.48 -6.77 10.39
C ALA A 37 5.05 -8.02 11.19
N ASP A 38 4.52 -7.83 12.40
CA ASP A 38 4.18 -8.91 13.32
C ASP A 38 2.90 -9.65 12.90
N ASP A 39 1.91 -8.93 12.36
CA ASP A 39 0.60 -9.49 12.02
C ASP A 39 0.29 -9.51 10.52
N HIS A 40 1.21 -9.02 9.68
CA HIS A 40 1.09 -9.01 8.22
C HIS A 40 -0.12 -8.20 7.71
N LYS A 41 -0.56 -7.18 8.45
CA LYS A 41 -1.71 -6.34 8.07
C LYS A 41 -1.27 -4.95 7.66
N LEU A 42 -2.08 -4.33 6.80
CA LEU A 42 -1.97 -2.90 6.52
C LEU A 42 -2.54 -2.11 7.71
N ASP A 43 -1.72 -1.26 8.33
CA ASP A 43 -2.16 -0.27 9.30
C ASP A 43 -2.80 0.91 8.55
N LEU A 44 -4.12 1.04 8.70
CA LEU A 44 -4.90 2.04 8.00
C LEU A 44 -4.62 3.46 8.47
N ASP A 45 -4.24 3.65 9.72
CA ASP A 45 -3.97 4.98 10.26
C ASP A 45 -2.63 5.48 9.72
N LYS A 46 -1.61 4.60 9.69
CA LYS A 46 -0.33 4.88 9.02
C LYS A 46 -0.51 5.13 7.53
N ALA A 47 -1.28 4.27 6.84
CA ALA A 47 -1.53 4.42 5.41
C ALA A 47 -2.22 5.76 5.07
N ASN A 48 -3.20 6.16 5.88
CA ASN A 48 -3.87 7.45 5.72
C ASN A 48 -2.94 8.63 5.96
N ALA A 49 -2.11 8.57 7.01
CA ALA A 49 -1.11 9.60 7.29
C ALA A 49 -0.09 9.70 6.15
N PHE A 50 0.37 8.57 5.63
CA PHE A 50 1.31 8.52 4.51
C PHE A 50 0.72 9.17 3.25
N ILE A 51 -0.49 8.77 2.84
CA ILE A 51 -1.18 9.34 1.67
C ILE A 51 -1.43 10.84 1.86
N TRP A 52 -1.80 11.26 3.07
CA TRP A 52 -1.98 12.67 3.39
C TRP A 52 -0.68 13.47 3.17
N HIS A 53 0.44 13.02 3.71
CA HIS A 53 1.74 13.68 3.52
C HIS A 53 2.22 13.63 2.07
N TYR A 54 1.99 12.52 1.36
CA TYR A 54 2.27 12.42 -0.07
C TYR A 54 1.50 13.47 -0.88
N LYS A 55 0.23 13.71 -0.56
CA LYS A 55 -0.57 14.76 -1.22
C LYS A 55 -0.18 16.17 -0.83
N LEU A 56 0.21 16.41 0.42
CA LEU A 56 0.76 17.70 0.84
C LEU A 56 2.07 18.04 0.14
N ALA A 57 2.83 17.04 -0.29
CA ALA A 57 4.04 17.18 -1.09
C ALA A 57 3.76 17.21 -2.60
N ASP A 58 2.55 17.58 -3.01
CA ASP A 58 2.11 17.66 -4.42
C ASP A 58 2.22 16.34 -5.20
N GLY A 59 2.10 15.21 -4.52
CA GLY A 59 2.18 13.89 -5.13
C GLY A 59 1.21 13.72 -6.32
N PRO A 60 1.68 13.24 -7.49
CA PRO A 60 0.95 13.31 -8.75
C PRO A 60 -0.27 12.40 -8.86
N VAL A 61 -0.46 11.42 -7.98
CA VAL A 61 -1.59 10.49 -8.09
C VAL A 61 -2.93 11.23 -7.91
N PRO A 62 -3.86 11.13 -8.88
CA PRO A 62 -5.18 11.76 -8.78
C PRO A 62 -6.03 11.18 -7.66
N ALA A 63 -6.88 12.00 -7.03
CA ALA A 63 -7.75 11.58 -5.92
C ALA A 63 -8.66 10.38 -6.25
N LYS A 64 -9.10 10.24 -7.51
CA LYS A 64 -9.89 9.09 -7.99
C LYS A 64 -9.11 7.77 -7.96
N GLU A 65 -7.80 7.82 -8.17
CA GLU A 65 -6.92 6.64 -8.19
C GLU A 65 -6.45 6.27 -6.79
N LEU A 66 -6.31 7.25 -5.90
CA LEU A 66 -5.98 6.99 -4.50
C LEU A 66 -7.04 6.12 -3.80
N GLN A 67 -8.29 6.11 -4.27
CA GLN A 67 -9.35 5.19 -3.81
C GLN A 67 -9.05 3.71 -4.15
N ARG A 68 -8.09 3.45 -5.03
CA ARG A 68 -7.65 2.12 -5.46
C ARG A 68 -6.37 1.66 -4.78
N ILE A 69 -5.85 2.40 -3.79
CA ILE A 69 -4.58 2.03 -3.13
C ILE A 69 -4.65 0.63 -2.53
N VAL A 70 -5.70 0.27 -1.79
CA VAL A 70 -5.80 -1.08 -1.21
C VAL A 70 -5.85 -2.19 -2.29
N PRO A 71 -6.66 -2.07 -3.35
CA PRO A 71 -6.59 -2.98 -4.49
C PRO A 71 -5.18 -3.09 -5.11
N PHE A 72 -4.47 -1.97 -5.29
CA PHE A 72 -3.11 -1.98 -5.83
C PHE A 72 -2.10 -2.61 -4.86
N VAL A 73 -2.20 -2.35 -3.56
CA VAL A 73 -1.40 -3.02 -2.52
C VAL A 73 -1.58 -4.53 -2.63
N ARG A 74 -2.82 -5.00 -2.78
CA ARG A 74 -3.12 -6.41 -2.98
C ARG A 74 -2.51 -6.95 -4.28
N CYS A 75 -2.60 -6.22 -5.39
CA CYS A 75 -1.96 -6.60 -6.64
C CYS A 75 -0.44 -6.74 -6.49
N VAL A 76 0.23 -5.79 -5.84
CA VAL A 76 1.67 -5.85 -5.56
C VAL A 76 1.99 -7.11 -4.76
N ARG A 77 1.27 -7.37 -3.66
CA ARG A 77 1.53 -8.57 -2.84
C ARG A 77 1.35 -9.88 -3.61
N LEU A 78 0.41 -9.93 -4.55
CA LEU A 78 0.22 -11.08 -5.42
C LEU A 78 1.41 -11.27 -6.37
N LEU A 79 1.91 -10.18 -6.98
CA LEU A 79 3.06 -10.23 -7.86
C LEU A 79 4.32 -10.68 -7.11
N GLU A 80 4.55 -10.19 -5.90
CA GLU A 80 5.66 -10.62 -5.03
C GLU A 80 5.60 -12.13 -4.74
N VAL A 81 4.42 -12.66 -4.38
CA VAL A 81 4.24 -14.11 -4.16
C VAL A 81 4.58 -14.89 -5.42
N LEU A 82 4.06 -14.48 -6.58
CA LEU A 82 4.30 -15.17 -7.84
C LEU A 82 5.78 -15.13 -8.25
N PHE A 83 6.43 -13.97 -8.06
CA PHE A 83 7.84 -13.78 -8.34
C PHE A 83 8.70 -14.75 -7.52
N TYR A 84 8.56 -14.76 -6.18
CA TYR A 84 9.40 -15.62 -5.35
C TYR A 84 9.08 -17.11 -5.49
N LEU A 85 7.85 -17.48 -5.85
CA LEU A 85 7.53 -18.87 -6.20
C LEU A 85 8.20 -19.30 -7.51
N ASP A 86 8.19 -18.46 -8.54
CA ASP A 86 8.88 -18.71 -9.81
C ASP A 86 10.39 -18.87 -9.61
N GLN A 87 11.00 -17.99 -8.81
CA GLN A 87 12.43 -18.08 -8.44
C GLN A 87 12.75 -19.41 -7.74
N ALA A 88 11.92 -19.83 -6.78
CA ALA A 88 12.07 -21.10 -6.09
C ALA A 88 11.94 -22.31 -7.04
N PHE A 89 10.97 -22.29 -7.97
CA PHE A 89 10.81 -23.36 -8.96
C PHE A 89 11.97 -23.45 -9.96
N LYS A 90 12.66 -22.34 -10.22
CA LYS A 90 13.88 -22.29 -11.03
C LYS A 90 15.15 -22.71 -10.27
N GLY A 91 15.04 -23.08 -8.99
CA GLY A 91 16.19 -23.41 -8.14
C GLY A 91 17.06 -22.20 -7.79
N GLN A 92 16.53 -20.98 -7.95
CA GLN A 92 17.21 -19.75 -7.51
C GLN A 92 16.97 -19.53 -6.02
N GLU A 93 17.70 -18.58 -5.43
CA GLU A 93 17.49 -18.20 -4.04
C GLU A 93 16.06 -17.65 -3.85
N GLY A 94 15.22 -18.45 -3.21
CA GLY A 94 13.89 -18.03 -2.80
C GLY A 94 13.91 -17.30 -1.46
N TYR A 95 12.80 -16.64 -1.12
CA TYR A 95 12.62 -15.97 0.17
C TYR A 95 11.37 -16.53 0.89
N PRO A 96 11.40 -17.76 1.43
CA PRO A 96 10.20 -18.45 1.92
C PRO A 96 9.41 -17.67 2.98
N GLU A 97 10.10 -17.01 3.92
CA GLU A 97 9.44 -16.22 4.95
C GLU A 97 8.78 -14.96 4.39
N TYR A 98 9.42 -14.31 3.40
CA TYR A 98 8.82 -13.14 2.74
C TYR A 98 7.64 -13.55 1.84
N THR A 99 7.75 -14.66 1.12
CA THR A 99 6.62 -15.26 0.39
C THR A 99 5.46 -15.56 1.33
N ARG A 100 5.74 -16.19 2.48
CA ARG A 100 4.72 -16.49 3.51
C ARG A 100 4.09 -15.22 4.07
N HIS A 101 4.88 -14.19 4.34
CA HIS A 101 4.40 -12.87 4.74
C HIS A 101 3.42 -12.30 3.71
N ASN A 102 3.80 -12.28 2.43
CA ASN A 102 2.95 -11.76 1.36
C ASN A 102 1.66 -12.60 1.16
N VAL A 103 1.71 -13.93 1.33
CA VAL A 103 0.50 -14.78 1.30
C VAL A 103 -0.47 -14.43 2.44
N LYS A 104 0.03 -14.28 3.68
CA LYS A 104 -0.83 -13.87 4.81
C LYS A 104 -1.41 -12.48 4.62
N ALA A 105 -0.61 -11.55 4.10
CA ALA A 105 -1.06 -10.21 3.75
C ALA A 105 -2.23 -10.24 2.75
N LEU A 106 -2.16 -11.08 1.71
CA LEU A 106 -3.24 -11.25 0.73
C LEU A 106 -4.56 -11.71 1.36
N VAL A 107 -4.49 -12.61 2.34
CA VAL A 107 -5.69 -13.06 3.09
C VAL A 107 -6.32 -11.87 3.82
N HIS A 108 -5.53 -11.13 4.60
CA HIS A 108 -6.03 -9.98 5.35
C HIS A 108 -6.55 -8.84 4.47
N LEU A 109 -5.89 -8.56 3.34
CA LEU A 109 -6.34 -7.56 2.38
C LEU A 109 -7.67 -7.96 1.73
N THR A 110 -7.89 -9.25 1.48
CA THR A 110 -9.16 -9.77 0.93
C THR A 110 -10.30 -9.61 1.94
N GLU A 111 -10.06 -9.90 3.21
CA GLU A 111 -11.01 -9.68 4.31
C GLU A 111 -11.38 -8.20 4.44
N LEU A 112 -10.38 -7.32 4.35
CA LEU A 112 -10.53 -5.88 4.39
C LEU A 112 -11.44 -5.38 3.25
N GLU A 113 -11.16 -5.78 2.00
CA GLU A 113 -11.98 -5.43 0.83
C GLU A 113 -13.43 -5.93 0.97
N SER A 114 -13.62 -7.15 1.47
CA SER A 114 -14.96 -7.72 1.72
C SER A 114 -15.75 -6.93 2.76
N LEU A 115 -15.09 -6.54 3.85
CA LEU A 115 -15.69 -5.73 4.91
C LEU A 115 -16.10 -4.34 4.39
N TYR A 116 -15.27 -3.71 3.56
CA TYR A 116 -15.60 -2.44 2.91
C TYR A 116 -16.73 -2.58 1.90
N GLY A 117 -16.71 -3.63 1.07
CA GLY A 117 -17.78 -3.93 0.12
C GLY A 117 -19.14 -4.10 0.79
N LYS A 118 -19.17 -4.83 1.93
CA LYS A 118 -20.38 -5.01 2.75
C LYS A 118 -20.87 -3.70 3.36
N LYS A 119 -19.98 -2.90 3.98
CA LYS A 119 -20.35 -1.59 4.57
C LYS A 119 -20.83 -0.58 3.53
N ARG A 120 -20.30 -0.62 2.31
CA ARG A 120 -20.74 0.22 1.18
C ARG A 120 -22.15 -0.17 0.72
N LYS A 121 -22.44 -1.47 0.56
CA LYS A 121 -23.76 -1.98 0.16
C LYS A 121 -24.84 -1.73 1.21
N ALA A 122 -24.48 -1.77 2.49
CA ALA A 122 -25.42 -1.54 3.59
C ALA A 122 -25.80 -0.06 3.78
N GLY A 123 -25.22 0.89 3.04
CA GLY A 123 -25.43 2.33 3.27
C GLY A 123 -24.85 2.86 4.59
N ILE A 124 -24.25 1.98 5.40
CA ILE A 124 -23.61 2.27 6.70
C ILE A 124 -22.29 3.04 6.53
N LEU A 125 -21.88 3.32 5.29
CA LEU A 125 -20.78 4.23 4.97
C LEU A 125 -21.19 5.70 5.21
N GLY A 126 -21.50 6.02 6.47
CA GLY A 126 -21.63 7.38 6.97
C GLY A 126 -20.33 8.16 6.78
N SER A 127 -20.44 9.49 6.78
CA SER A 127 -19.38 10.48 6.48
C SER A 127 -18.02 10.24 7.17
N LYS A 128 -17.98 9.48 8.28
CA LYS A 128 -16.76 9.09 9.00
C LYS A 128 -15.86 8.07 8.29
N ILE A 129 -16.37 7.22 7.39
CA ILE A 129 -15.53 6.23 6.66
C ILE A 129 -15.16 6.73 5.25
N ARG A 130 -15.93 7.66 4.65
CA ARG A 130 -15.41 8.42 3.49
C ARG A 130 -14.12 9.18 3.84
N ARG A 131 -13.98 9.59 5.10
CA ARG A 131 -12.75 10.15 5.69
C ARG A 131 -11.59 9.16 5.80
N LEU A 132 -11.85 7.86 5.89
CA LEU A 132 -10.82 6.80 6.02
C LEU A 132 -10.12 6.47 4.69
N TYR A 133 -10.56 7.09 3.59
CA TYR A 133 -9.83 7.05 2.33
C TYR A 133 -9.41 8.46 1.89
N PHE A 134 -10.24 9.50 2.06
CA PHE A 134 -9.83 10.89 1.87
C PHE A 134 -10.59 11.81 2.83
N PRO A 135 -9.93 12.55 3.74
CA PRO A 135 -10.61 13.60 4.48
C PRO A 135 -11.25 14.60 3.50
N ASN A 136 -12.45 15.08 3.81
CA ASN A 136 -13.24 16.01 2.97
C ASN A 136 -12.47 17.25 2.49
N LYS A 137 -11.30 17.57 3.07
CA LYS A 137 -10.40 18.64 2.64
C LYS A 137 -9.71 18.40 1.29
N LEU A 138 -9.64 17.16 0.79
CA LEU A 138 -9.02 16.83 -0.51
C LEU A 138 -10.02 16.79 -1.68
N ARG A 139 -11.27 17.23 -1.50
CA ARG A 139 -12.25 17.34 -2.61
C ARG A 139 -12.26 18.72 -3.29
N ASN A 140 -11.64 19.72 -2.67
CA ASN A 140 -11.67 21.12 -3.11
C ASN A 140 -10.28 21.70 -3.39
N MET A 141 -9.26 20.84 -3.47
CA MET A 141 -7.91 21.14 -3.97
C MET A 141 -7.71 20.35 -5.26
#